data_AF-A0A8S4S6I7-F1
#
_entry.id   AF-A0A8S4S6I7-F1
#
_cell.length_a   1.000
_cell.length_b   1.000
_cell.length_c   1.000
_cell.angle_alpha   90.00
_cell.angle_beta   90.00
_cell.angle_gamma   90.00
#
_symmetry.space_group_name_H-M   'P 1'
#
loop_
_entity.id
_entity.type
_entity.pdbx_description
1 polymer ?
#
loop_
_entity_poly.entity_id
_entity_poly.type
_entity_poly.pdbx_seq_one_letter_code
_entity_poly.pdbx_strand_id
1 'polypeptide(L)'
;MPEYTVTSEIYGEYDYKTGMKPSREGNVISEFPFLLPKGNDKAQFDEDSDLDIERPQRNVIKIDIDLGGILELIKLNAKYNSKLIKSQFKVMPLDFTSTDWNVSLLDEIKRTDVIIAADVIYDDDVTAAFISTIQKILNTNPPKTIYIVLEKRYVFTIEHMDSVAPCYETFLALLDKVKIHSNWIVEQLPTDFPKYFTYDRVKDLVLWKITSKEISC
;
A
#
# COMPACT_ATOMS: atom_id res chain seq x y z
N MET A 1 7.11 9.76 -46.21
CA MET A 1 5.93 8.97 -45.81
C MET A 1 5.27 9.72 -44.67
N PRO A 2 3.93 9.85 -44.64
CA PRO A 2 3.26 10.42 -43.48
C PRO A 2 3.52 9.51 -42.28
N GLU A 3 4.08 10.07 -41.20
CA GLU A 3 4.14 9.37 -39.92
C GLU A 3 2.71 9.37 -39.35
N TYR A 4 2.09 8.20 -39.34
CA TYR A 4 0.79 8.03 -38.69
C TYR A 4 1.04 7.77 -37.21
N THR A 5 0.63 8.71 -36.35
CA THR A 5 0.66 8.55 -34.91
C THR A 5 -0.68 8.02 -34.44
N VAL A 6 -0.70 6.81 -33.87
CA VAL A 6 -1.88 6.26 -33.18
C VAL A 6 -1.87 6.80 -31.76
N THR A 7 -2.88 7.58 -31.39
CA THR A 7 -3.08 8.08 -30.02
C THR A 7 -4.29 7.40 -29.42
N SER A 8 -4.13 6.78 -28.26
CA SER A 8 -5.23 6.25 -27.44
C SER A 8 -4.99 6.68 -25.99
N GLU A 9 -6.05 7.02 -25.27
CA GLU A 9 -5.99 7.38 -23.85
C GLU A 9 -5.37 6.24 -23.02
N ILE A 10 -5.71 5.00 -23.39
CA ILE A 10 -5.18 3.78 -22.78
C ILE A 10 -3.66 3.66 -23.02
N TYR A 11 -3.17 4.11 -24.18
CA TYR A 11 -1.73 4.14 -24.48
C TYR A 11 -0.97 5.11 -23.57
N GLY A 12 -1.62 6.21 -23.16
CA GLY A 12 -1.07 7.18 -22.21
C GLY A 12 -0.94 6.62 -20.79
N GLU A 13 -1.85 5.73 -20.38
CA GLU A 13 -1.79 5.10 -19.04
C GLU A 13 -0.59 4.15 -18.86
N TYR A 14 -0.01 3.66 -19.96
CA TYR A 14 1.12 2.72 -19.96
C TYR A 14 2.43 3.34 -20.51
N ASP A 15 2.58 4.66 -20.47
CA ASP A 15 3.79 5.38 -20.93
C ASP A 15 4.19 5.00 -22.37
N TYR A 16 3.22 4.64 -23.22
CA TYR A 16 3.43 4.20 -24.60
C TYR A 16 4.38 3.00 -24.77
N LYS A 17 4.52 2.15 -23.75
CA LYS A 17 5.40 0.97 -23.78
C LYS A 17 4.61 -0.32 -23.88
N THR A 18 5.11 -1.24 -24.70
CA THR A 18 4.57 -2.59 -24.85
C THR A 18 5.69 -3.59 -24.56
N GLY A 19 5.41 -4.59 -23.71
CA GLY A 19 6.38 -5.59 -23.29
C GLY A 19 6.68 -6.65 -24.36
N MET A 20 5.87 -6.76 -25.40
CA MET A 20 5.98 -7.78 -26.45
C MET A 20 6.59 -7.23 -27.72
N LYS A 21 7.59 -7.95 -28.25
CA LYS A 21 8.16 -7.63 -29.56
C LYS A 21 7.25 -8.18 -30.67
N PRO A 22 6.93 -7.37 -31.69
CA PRO A 22 6.13 -7.80 -32.82
C PRO A 22 6.83 -8.96 -33.56
N SER A 23 6.05 -9.96 -33.96
CA SER A 23 6.54 -11.12 -34.71
C SER A 23 6.83 -10.82 -36.19
N ARG A 24 6.44 -9.64 -36.68
CA ARG A 24 6.73 -9.13 -38.03
C ARG A 24 7.27 -7.70 -37.92
N GLU A 25 8.29 -7.40 -38.70
CA GLU A 25 8.88 -6.07 -38.78
C GLU A 25 7.84 -5.06 -39.32
N GLY A 26 7.71 -3.91 -38.63
CA GLY A 26 6.71 -2.88 -38.93
C GLY A 26 5.38 -2.99 -38.20
N ASN A 27 5.12 -4.09 -37.47
CA ASN A 27 3.91 -4.22 -36.63
C ASN A 27 4.15 -3.68 -35.21
N VAL A 28 3.09 -3.31 -34.51
CA VAL A 28 3.09 -2.95 -33.08
C VAL A 28 2.12 -3.87 -32.36
N ILE A 29 2.55 -4.52 -31.27
CA ILE A 29 1.67 -5.31 -30.40
C ILE A 29 1.41 -4.47 -29.15
N SER A 30 0.15 -4.28 -28.78
CA SER A 30 -0.23 -3.57 -27.55
C SER A 30 -1.01 -4.53 -26.66
N GLU A 31 -0.60 -4.65 -25.40
CA GLU A 31 -1.24 -5.51 -24.41
C GLU A 31 -1.82 -4.62 -23.30
N PHE A 32 -3.11 -4.76 -23.05
CA PHE A 32 -3.82 -3.98 -22.04
C PHE A 32 -4.47 -4.94 -21.03
N PRO A 33 -3.87 -5.13 -19.84
CA PRO A 33 -4.47 -5.97 -18.83
C PRO A 33 -5.70 -5.28 -18.22
N PHE A 34 -6.87 -5.89 -18.38
CA PHE A 34 -8.10 -5.44 -17.75
C PHE A 34 -8.38 -6.25 -16.47
N LEU A 35 -8.82 -5.58 -15.41
CA LEU A 35 -9.38 -6.24 -14.24
C LEU A 35 -10.84 -6.58 -14.54
N LEU A 36 -11.13 -7.87 -14.70
CA LEU A 36 -12.51 -8.35 -14.81
C LEU A 36 -13.27 -8.02 -13.52
N PRO A 37 -14.42 -7.34 -13.58
CA PRO A 37 -15.29 -7.13 -12.43
C PRO A 37 -15.67 -8.46 -11.81
N LYS A 38 -15.64 -8.54 -10.47
CA LYS A 38 -16.16 -9.71 -9.76
C LYS A 38 -17.67 -9.53 -9.62
N GLY A 39 -18.44 -10.11 -10.54
CA GLY A 39 -19.91 -10.06 -10.49
C GLY A 39 -20.57 -10.78 -11.66
N ASN A 40 -21.78 -11.29 -11.46
CA ASN A 40 -22.62 -11.88 -12.51
C ASN A 40 -23.43 -10.80 -13.24
N ASP A 41 -22.84 -9.60 -13.35
CA ASP A 41 -23.54 -8.41 -13.82
C ASP A 41 -23.69 -8.48 -15.34
N LYS A 42 -24.90 -8.19 -15.81
CA LYS A 42 -25.16 -8.05 -17.24
C LYS A 42 -24.26 -6.93 -17.76
N ALA A 43 -23.50 -7.22 -18.82
CA ALA A 43 -22.71 -6.21 -19.53
C ALA A 43 -23.59 -4.99 -19.84
N GLN A 44 -23.19 -3.82 -19.35
CA GLN A 44 -23.80 -2.55 -19.70
C GLN A 44 -22.93 -1.92 -20.78
N PHE A 45 -23.55 -1.15 -21.65
CA PHE A 45 -22.87 -0.46 -22.73
C PHE A 45 -23.32 0.99 -22.74
N ASP A 46 -22.39 1.90 -23.02
CA ASP A 46 -22.66 3.32 -23.16
C ASP A 46 -23.24 3.66 -24.55
N GLU A 47 -23.34 4.95 -24.86
CA GLU A 47 -23.97 5.45 -26.09
C GLU A 47 -23.21 5.07 -27.37
N ASP A 48 -21.89 4.82 -27.27
CA ASP A 48 -21.02 4.38 -28.36
C ASP A 48 -20.79 2.87 -28.39
N SER A 49 -21.56 2.11 -27.59
CA SER A 49 -21.48 0.64 -27.50
C SER A 49 -20.16 0.11 -26.95
N ASP A 50 -19.43 0.95 -26.21
CA ASP A 50 -18.32 0.55 -25.37
C ASP A 50 -18.84 -0.06 -24.08
N LEU A 51 -18.06 -0.99 -23.53
CA LEU A 51 -18.46 -1.77 -22.37
C LEU A 51 -18.36 -0.90 -21.10
N ASP A 52 -19.52 -0.50 -20.57
CA ASP A 52 -19.63 0.28 -19.34
C ASP A 52 -19.55 -0.64 -18.12
N ILE A 53 -18.44 -0.51 -17.39
CA ILE A 53 -18.11 -1.30 -16.22
C ILE A 53 -17.77 -0.35 -15.09
N GLU A 54 -18.47 -0.51 -13.95
CA GLU A 54 -18.04 0.12 -12.71
C GLU A 54 -16.67 -0.45 -12.28
N ARG A 55 -15.69 0.44 -12.13
CA ARG A 55 -14.35 0.06 -11.66
C ARG A 55 -14.44 -0.60 -10.27
N PRO A 56 -13.67 -1.67 -10.01
CA PRO A 56 -13.65 -2.30 -8.69
C PRO A 56 -13.31 -1.28 -7.61
N GLN A 57 -14.24 -1.06 -6.68
CA GLN A 57 -14.01 -0.13 -5.59
C GLN A 57 -13.16 -0.77 -4.50
N ARG A 58 -12.17 -0.04 -3.99
CA ARG A 58 -11.33 -0.48 -2.85
C ARG A 58 -11.96 -0.01 -1.54
N ASN A 59 -12.31 -0.93 -0.65
CA ASN A 59 -12.74 -0.58 0.70
C ASN A 59 -11.55 -0.02 1.49
N VAL A 60 -11.77 1.06 2.23
CA VAL A 60 -10.73 1.76 3.00
C VAL A 60 -11.01 1.65 4.48
N ILE A 61 -9.97 1.26 5.21
CA ILE A 61 -10.07 0.98 6.64
C ILE A 61 -8.96 1.74 7.31
N LYS A 62 -9.35 2.68 8.16
CA LYS A 62 -8.42 3.49 8.95
C LYS A 62 -8.37 2.94 10.35
N ILE A 63 -7.16 2.75 10.82
CA ILE A 63 -6.87 2.05 12.04
C ILE A 63 -5.88 2.89 12.83
N ASP A 64 -6.17 3.15 14.09
CA ASP A 64 -5.32 3.91 15.00
C ASP A 64 -5.58 3.48 16.46
N ILE A 65 -4.75 3.93 17.40
CA ILE A 65 -4.96 3.71 18.83
C ILE A 65 -6.21 4.46 19.30
N ASP A 66 -7.01 3.90 20.21
CA ASP A 66 -8.16 4.62 20.78
C ASP A 66 -7.74 5.53 21.94
N LEU A 67 -6.93 6.55 21.62
CA LEU A 67 -6.42 7.51 22.59
C LEU A 67 -6.61 8.95 22.11
N GLY A 68 -6.98 9.84 23.04
CA GLY A 68 -7.02 11.28 22.76
C GLY A 68 -8.06 11.72 21.72
N GLY A 69 -9.06 10.89 21.41
CA GLY A 69 -10.12 11.21 20.44
C GLY A 69 -9.67 11.12 18.97
N ILE A 70 -8.53 10.49 18.68
CA ILE A 70 -8.01 10.37 17.31
C ILE A 70 -8.98 9.67 16.37
N LEU A 71 -9.69 8.62 16.84
CA LEU A 71 -10.68 7.91 16.03
C LEU A 71 -11.86 8.82 15.62
N GLU A 72 -12.30 9.71 16.52
CA GLU A 72 -13.35 10.69 16.22
C GLU A 72 -12.86 11.76 15.25
N LEU A 73 -11.60 12.19 15.37
CA LEU A 73 -10.98 13.10 14.42
C LEU A 73 -10.89 12.48 13.01
N ILE A 74 -10.54 11.19 12.90
CA ILE A 74 -10.51 10.47 11.62
C ILE A 74 -11.92 10.40 11.01
N LYS A 75 -12.94 10.06 11.81
CA LYS A 75 -14.34 10.04 11.36
C LYS A 75 -14.80 11.44 10.91
N LEU A 76 -14.41 12.48 11.63
CA LEU A 76 -14.75 13.86 11.29
C LEU A 76 -14.09 14.30 9.98
N ASN A 77 -12.80 13.98 9.79
CA ASN A 77 -12.09 14.24 8.54
C ASN A 77 -12.73 13.49 7.37
N ALA A 78 -13.15 12.24 7.57
CA ALA A 78 -13.88 11.48 6.55
C ALA A 78 -15.22 12.14 6.20
N LYS A 79 -15.95 12.64 7.20
CA LYS A 79 -17.21 13.38 6.98
C LYS A 79 -16.99 14.63 6.13
N TYR A 80 -15.97 15.43 6.42
CA TYR A 80 -15.64 16.62 5.62
C TYR A 80 -15.23 16.28 4.19
N ASN A 81 -14.62 15.12 3.96
CA ASN A 81 -14.18 14.65 2.65
C ASN A 81 -15.14 13.64 1.99
N SER A 82 -16.37 13.50 2.51
CA SER A 82 -17.33 12.47 2.09
C SER A 82 -17.60 12.44 0.58
N LYS A 83 -17.57 13.59 -0.09
CA LYS A 83 -17.73 13.69 -1.56
C LYS A 83 -16.64 12.96 -2.36
N LEU A 84 -15.45 12.83 -1.78
CA LEU A 84 -14.28 12.16 -2.37
C LEU A 84 -14.24 10.67 -2.02
N ILE A 85 -14.92 10.25 -0.96
CA ILE A 85 -14.99 8.85 -0.54
C ILE A 85 -16.01 8.14 -1.42
N LYS A 86 -15.54 7.31 -2.34
CA LYS A 86 -16.39 6.57 -3.27
C LYS A 86 -16.76 5.17 -2.79
N SER A 87 -16.05 4.64 -1.79
CA SER A 87 -16.17 3.26 -1.31
C SER A 87 -16.46 3.19 0.20
N GLN A 88 -16.63 1.99 0.73
CA GLN A 88 -16.82 1.80 2.16
C GLN A 88 -15.63 2.35 2.94
N PHE A 89 -15.92 3.20 3.94
CA PHE A 89 -14.94 3.77 4.85
C PHE A 89 -15.25 3.35 6.27
N LYS A 90 -14.31 2.66 6.92
CA LYS A 90 -14.45 2.19 8.30
C LYS A 90 -13.29 2.69 9.15
N VAL A 91 -13.59 3.05 10.39
CA VAL A 91 -12.59 3.42 11.40
C VAL A 91 -12.63 2.40 12.53
N MET A 92 -11.49 1.82 12.90
CA MET A 92 -11.39 0.80 13.94
C MET A 92 -10.19 1.07 14.85
N PRO A 93 -10.28 0.73 16.15
CA PRO A 93 -9.13 0.78 17.03
C PRO A 93 -8.14 -0.36 16.73
N LEU A 94 -6.85 -0.07 16.83
CA LEU A 94 -5.79 -1.08 16.93
C LEU A 94 -4.69 -0.54 17.84
N ASP A 95 -4.47 -1.28 18.91
CA ASP A 95 -3.31 -1.12 19.76
C ASP A 95 -2.28 -2.18 19.34
N PHE A 96 -1.09 -1.76 18.91
CA PHE A 96 -0.04 -2.69 18.51
C PHE A 96 0.45 -3.56 19.67
N THR A 97 0.30 -3.10 20.91
CA THR A 97 0.70 -3.85 22.11
C THR A 97 -0.32 -4.91 22.50
N SER A 98 -1.54 -4.84 21.94
CA SER A 98 -2.59 -5.81 22.22
C SER A 98 -2.46 -7.07 21.36
N THR A 99 -2.36 -8.21 22.02
CA THR A 99 -2.35 -9.53 21.38
C THR A 99 -3.75 -10.03 21.01
N ASP A 100 -4.78 -9.50 21.69
CA ASP A 100 -6.15 -9.99 21.62
C ASP A 100 -7.00 -9.09 20.71
N TRP A 101 -7.01 -9.45 19.43
CA TRP A 101 -7.81 -8.75 18.43
C TRP A 101 -9.23 -9.28 18.43
N ASN A 102 -10.20 -8.36 18.48
CA ASN A 102 -11.61 -8.74 18.38
C ASN A 102 -11.90 -9.37 17.00
N VAL A 103 -12.98 -10.16 16.95
CA VAL A 103 -13.38 -10.90 15.74
C VAL A 103 -13.63 -9.96 14.56
N SER A 104 -14.20 -8.77 14.80
CA SER A 104 -14.48 -7.80 13.74
C SER A 104 -13.20 -7.31 13.05
N LEU A 105 -12.13 -7.07 13.81
CA LEU A 105 -10.83 -6.65 13.29
C LEU A 105 -10.15 -7.79 12.53
N LEU A 106 -10.20 -9.01 13.06
CA LEU A 106 -9.65 -10.18 12.40
C LEU A 106 -10.30 -10.45 11.04
N ASP A 107 -11.63 -10.37 10.98
CA ASP A 107 -12.38 -10.54 9.73
C ASP A 107 -12.04 -9.46 8.71
N GLU A 108 -11.75 -8.25 9.18
CA GLU A 108 -11.36 -7.15 8.34
C GLU A 108 -9.95 -7.31 7.78
N ILE A 109 -9.01 -7.75 8.62
CA ILE A 109 -7.64 -8.06 8.20
C ILE A 109 -7.66 -9.18 7.18
N LYS A 110 -8.46 -10.24 7.38
CA LYS A 110 -8.62 -11.32 6.40
C LYS A 110 -9.06 -10.79 5.02
N ARG A 111 -10.00 -9.84 4.97
CA ARG A 111 -10.46 -9.22 3.72
C ARG A 111 -9.51 -8.18 3.12
N THR A 112 -8.48 -7.78 3.85
CA THR A 112 -7.55 -6.74 3.41
C THR A 112 -6.41 -7.33 2.59
N ASP A 113 -6.20 -6.79 1.38
CA ASP A 113 -5.08 -7.17 0.50
C ASP A 113 -3.84 -6.28 0.74
N VAL A 114 -4.08 -4.99 1.00
CA VAL A 114 -3.04 -3.96 1.11
C VAL A 114 -3.18 -3.18 2.40
N ILE A 115 -2.10 -3.09 3.17
CA ILE A 115 -1.98 -2.27 4.37
C ILE A 115 -0.98 -1.15 4.09
N ILE A 116 -1.27 0.06 4.58
CA ILE A 116 -0.37 1.20 4.50
C ILE A 116 -0.15 1.72 5.91
N ALA A 117 1.10 1.78 6.34
CA ALA A 117 1.54 2.37 7.60
C ALA A 117 2.44 3.57 7.29
N ALA A 118 2.14 4.73 7.86
CA ALA A 118 2.89 5.96 7.64
C ALA A 118 3.33 6.54 8.99
N ASP A 119 4.63 6.77 9.14
CA ASP A 119 5.28 7.38 10.31
C ASP A 119 4.93 6.73 11.66
N VAL A 120 4.80 5.40 11.68
CA VAL A 120 4.45 4.62 12.89
C VAL A 120 5.68 4.16 13.71
N ILE A 121 6.89 4.51 13.27
CA ILE A 121 8.16 4.08 13.86
C ILE A 121 8.84 5.30 14.48
N TYR A 122 8.71 5.45 15.79
CA TYR A 122 9.26 6.59 16.54
C TYR A 122 9.69 6.25 17.98
N ASP A 123 9.36 5.06 18.45
CA ASP A 123 9.67 4.56 19.79
C ASP A 123 9.99 3.05 19.69
N ASP A 124 10.96 2.57 20.44
CA ASP A 124 11.46 1.19 20.30
C ASP A 124 10.42 0.15 20.75
N ASP A 125 9.65 0.43 21.81
CA ASP A 125 8.61 -0.47 22.31
C ASP A 125 7.44 -0.52 21.32
N VAL A 126 7.01 0.64 20.81
CA VAL A 126 5.99 0.73 19.75
C VAL A 126 6.46 0.01 18.47
N THR A 127 7.74 0.13 18.12
CA THR A 127 8.32 -0.53 16.95
C THR A 127 8.30 -2.06 17.10
N ALA A 128 8.65 -2.59 18.28
CA ALA A 128 8.59 -4.02 18.55
C ALA A 128 7.14 -4.57 18.49
N ALA A 129 6.20 -3.83 19.07
CA ALA A 129 4.77 -4.13 19.01
C ALA A 129 4.24 -4.10 17.56
N PHE A 130 4.67 -3.11 16.77
CA PHE A 130 4.32 -2.99 15.35
C PHE A 130 4.85 -4.15 14.52
N ILE A 131 6.10 -4.59 14.74
CA ILE A 131 6.68 -5.77 14.06
C ILE A 131 5.87 -7.04 14.39
N SER A 132 5.47 -7.21 15.65
CA SER A 132 4.61 -8.32 16.06
C SER A 132 3.23 -8.27 15.38
N THR A 133 2.68 -7.06 15.23
CA THR A 133 1.44 -6.82 14.48
C THR A 133 1.58 -7.18 13.00
N ILE A 134 2.67 -6.74 12.35
CA ILE A 134 3.00 -7.10 10.96
C ILE A 134 3.07 -8.62 10.80
N GLN A 135 3.75 -9.31 11.72
CA GLN A 135 3.82 -10.77 11.70
C GLN A 135 2.44 -11.41 11.70
N LYS A 136 1.56 -10.99 12.60
CA LYS A 136 0.19 -11.51 12.69
C LYS A 136 -0.63 -11.23 11.43
N ILE A 137 -0.52 -10.04 10.84
CA ILE A 137 -1.19 -9.66 9.58
C ILE A 137 -0.70 -10.52 8.42
N LEU A 138 0.62 -10.59 8.22
CA LEU A 138 1.23 -11.28 7.07
C LEU A 138 1.06 -12.80 7.13
N ASN A 139 0.93 -13.36 8.34
CA ASN A 139 0.65 -14.78 8.55
C ASN A 139 -0.86 -15.12 8.48
N THR A 140 -1.72 -14.14 8.23
CA THR A 140 -3.16 -14.35 8.02
C THR A 140 -3.45 -14.50 6.53
N ASN A 141 -4.00 -15.64 6.12
CA ASN A 141 -4.45 -15.86 4.74
C ASN A 141 -5.69 -14.98 4.40
N PRO A 142 -5.88 -14.59 3.12
CA PRO A 142 -4.95 -14.74 1.98
C PRO A 142 -3.74 -13.81 2.11
N PRO A 143 -2.68 -14.01 1.29
CA PRO A 143 -1.46 -13.20 1.32
C PRO A 143 -1.73 -11.70 1.20
N LYS A 144 -0.88 -10.91 1.83
CA LYS A 144 -1.07 -9.47 2.00
C LYS A 144 0.20 -8.72 1.64
N THR A 145 0.02 -7.47 1.22
CA THR A 145 1.11 -6.53 0.99
C THR A 145 1.02 -5.39 2.00
N ILE A 146 2.12 -5.09 2.67
CA ILE A 146 2.24 -3.95 3.57
C ILE A 146 3.22 -2.95 2.97
N TYR A 147 2.79 -1.70 2.86
CA TYR A 147 3.65 -0.57 2.55
C TYR A 147 3.92 0.21 3.84
N ILE A 148 5.20 0.42 4.15
CA ILE A 148 5.64 1.17 5.33
C ILE A 148 6.40 2.38 4.84
N VAL A 149 5.93 3.56 5.21
CA VAL A 149 6.54 4.85 4.88
C VAL A 149 7.01 5.50 6.17
N LEU A 150 8.25 5.97 6.20
CA LEU A 150 8.79 6.73 7.32
C LEU A 150 9.89 7.69 6.88
N GLU A 151 10.07 8.75 7.66
CA GLU A 151 11.21 9.66 7.54
C GLU A 151 12.27 9.26 8.57
N LYS A 152 13.53 9.12 8.14
CA LYS A 152 14.63 8.87 9.08
C LYS A 152 14.88 10.12 9.92
N ARG A 153 14.64 10.01 11.22
CA ARG A 153 14.97 11.07 12.20
C ARG A 153 16.37 10.85 12.73
N TYR A 154 17.32 11.64 12.23
CA TYR A 154 18.70 11.58 12.67
C TYR A 154 18.88 12.31 13.99
N VAL A 155 19.56 11.66 14.93
CA VAL A 155 20.03 12.26 16.17
C VAL A 155 21.53 12.06 16.27
N PHE A 156 22.22 13.10 16.76
CA PHE A 156 23.65 13.00 17.05
C PHE A 156 23.83 12.28 18.37
N THR A 157 24.59 11.19 18.37
CA THR A 157 24.89 10.45 19.61
C THR A 157 26.34 10.65 20.00
N ILE A 158 26.58 11.01 21.27
CA ILE A 158 27.94 11.19 21.80
C ILE A 158 28.71 9.86 21.81
N GLU A 159 27.99 8.76 22.06
CA GLU A 159 28.55 7.40 22.12
C GLU A 159 29.24 6.98 20.81
N HIS A 160 28.64 7.32 19.67
CA HIS A 160 29.18 6.97 18.35
C HIS A 160 29.92 8.13 17.68
N MET A 161 29.87 9.34 18.25
CA MET A 161 30.32 10.59 17.63
C MET A 161 29.77 10.77 16.20
N ASP A 162 28.56 10.27 15.95
CA ASP A 162 27.96 10.19 14.62
C ASP A 162 26.45 10.45 14.66
N SER A 163 25.89 10.79 13.50
CA SER A 163 24.46 10.96 13.28
C SER A 163 23.84 9.63 12.88
N VAL A 164 23.03 9.07 13.77
CA VAL A 164 22.34 7.79 13.58
C VAL A 164 20.84 8.02 13.51
N ALA A 165 20.08 7.07 12.97
CA ALA A 165 18.62 7.09 12.96
C ALA A 165 18.09 5.93 13.83
N PRO A 166 18.09 6.06 15.17
CA PRO A 166 17.95 4.92 16.09
C PRO A 166 16.69 4.10 15.84
N CYS A 167 15.52 4.75 15.77
CA CYS A 167 14.26 4.03 15.56
C CYS A 167 14.22 3.28 14.22
N TYR A 168 14.85 3.84 13.19
CA TYR A 168 14.94 3.18 11.89
C TYR A 168 15.89 1.98 11.93
N GLU A 169 17.02 2.09 12.63
CA GLU A 169 17.97 0.99 12.84
C GLU A 169 17.35 -0.13 13.69
N THR A 170 16.65 0.21 14.77
CA THR A 170 15.85 -0.72 15.58
C THR A 170 14.83 -1.45 14.71
N PHE A 171 14.09 -0.71 13.87
CA PHE A 171 13.13 -1.30 12.93
C PHE A 171 13.80 -2.31 11.98
N LEU A 172 14.94 -1.96 11.37
CA LEU A 172 15.67 -2.87 10.49
C LEU A 172 16.13 -4.13 11.23
N ALA A 173 16.70 -3.98 12.43
CA ALA A 173 17.17 -5.10 13.22
C ALA A 173 16.03 -6.06 13.62
N LEU A 174 14.86 -5.53 13.98
CA LEU A 174 13.68 -6.34 14.29
C LEU A 174 13.09 -6.99 13.05
N LEU A 175 13.01 -6.26 11.93
CA LEU A 175 12.51 -6.78 10.66
C LEU A 175 13.37 -7.94 10.15
N ASP A 176 14.70 -7.82 10.23
CA ASP A 176 15.61 -8.88 9.81
C ASP A 176 15.46 -10.14 10.67
N LYS A 177 15.28 -9.99 11.99
CA LYS A 177 15.03 -11.13 12.90
C LYS A 177 13.78 -11.91 12.49
N VAL A 178 12.67 -11.22 12.19
CA VAL A 178 11.41 -11.89 11.83
C VAL A 178 11.43 -12.42 10.40
N LYS A 179 12.14 -11.76 9.49
CA LYS A 179 12.28 -12.16 8.09
C LYS A 179 12.89 -13.55 7.94
N ILE A 180 13.92 -13.87 8.75
CA ILE A 180 14.62 -15.17 8.75
C ILE A 180 13.66 -16.36 8.94
N HIS A 181 12.60 -16.15 9.71
CA HIS A 181 11.62 -17.19 10.04
C HIS A 181 10.33 -17.07 9.22
N SER A 182 10.37 -16.36 8.09
CA SER A 182 9.20 -16.05 7.28
C SER A 182 9.42 -16.33 5.80
N ASN A 183 8.34 -16.50 5.05
CA ASN A 183 8.37 -16.60 3.58
C ASN A 183 8.12 -15.24 2.90
N TRP A 184 8.43 -14.15 3.59
CA TRP A 184 8.11 -12.81 3.11
C TRP A 184 9.11 -12.31 2.07
N ILE A 185 8.60 -11.54 1.12
CA ILE A 185 9.42 -10.74 0.22
C ILE A 185 9.47 -9.33 0.81
N VAL A 186 10.68 -8.89 1.18
CA VAL A 186 10.93 -7.57 1.77
C VAL A 186 11.80 -6.80 0.79
N GLU A 187 11.30 -5.67 0.28
CA GLU A 187 11.97 -4.82 -0.68
C GLU A 187 11.85 -3.34 -0.27
N GLN A 188 12.92 -2.57 -0.42
CA GLN A 188 12.87 -1.12 -0.32
C GLN A 188 12.56 -0.56 -1.72
N LEU A 189 11.52 0.25 -1.82
CA LEU A 189 11.08 0.84 -3.08
C LEU A 189 11.67 2.24 -3.26
N PRO A 190 11.94 2.65 -4.52
CA PRO A 190 12.39 4.01 -4.80
C PRO A 190 11.27 5.03 -4.55
N THR A 191 11.66 6.24 -4.13
CA THR A 191 10.74 7.35 -3.80
C THR A 191 10.71 8.43 -4.89
N ASP A 192 11.14 8.07 -6.10
CA ASP A 192 11.23 8.91 -7.30
C ASP A 192 9.96 8.89 -8.17
N PHE A 193 8.87 8.25 -7.69
CA PHE A 193 7.55 8.21 -8.36
C PHE A 193 7.01 9.61 -8.73
N PRO A 194 6.02 9.77 -9.61
CA PRO A 194 5.49 11.12 -9.94
C PRO A 194 4.93 11.88 -8.73
N LYS A 195 5.07 13.22 -8.71
CA LYS A 195 4.44 14.09 -7.70
C LYS A 195 3.07 14.52 -8.20
N TYR A 196 2.03 14.30 -7.39
CA TYR A 196 0.65 14.73 -7.67
C TYR A 196 0.20 15.92 -6.82
N PHE A 197 1.01 16.33 -5.85
CA PHE A 197 0.76 17.47 -4.98
C PHE A 197 2.00 18.34 -4.89
N THR A 198 1.84 19.58 -4.45
CA THR A 198 2.97 20.47 -4.16
C THR A 198 3.51 20.14 -2.77
N TYR A 199 4.64 19.44 -2.73
CA TYR A 199 5.37 19.11 -1.50
C TYR A 199 6.86 18.86 -1.78
N ASP A 200 7.68 19.05 -0.76
CA ASP A 200 9.10 18.74 -0.81
C ASP A 200 9.35 17.27 -0.52
N ARG A 201 10.22 16.65 -1.31
CA ARG A 201 10.68 15.28 -1.04
C ARG A 201 11.95 15.37 -0.23
N VAL A 202 11.85 14.90 1.00
CA VAL A 202 13.01 14.76 1.88
C VAL A 202 13.79 13.53 1.43
N LYS A 203 15.12 13.68 1.34
CA LYS A 203 16.06 12.59 1.00
C LYS A 203 16.00 11.42 1.98
N ASP A 204 15.54 11.70 3.20
CA ASP A 204 15.48 10.79 4.33
C ASP A 204 14.18 9.99 4.38
N LEU A 205 13.28 10.19 3.40
CA LEU A 205 12.06 9.41 3.23
C LEU A 205 12.40 8.01 2.70
N VAL A 206 11.88 6.99 3.35
CA VAL A 206 11.99 5.59 2.91
C VAL A 206 10.62 4.95 2.74
N LEU A 207 10.52 4.07 1.73
CA LEU A 207 9.35 3.27 1.44
C LEU A 207 9.75 1.80 1.40
N TRP A 208 9.11 1.00 2.24
CA TRP A 208 9.27 -0.45 2.28
C TRP A 208 8.00 -1.13 1.79
N LYS A 209 8.17 -2.23 1.06
CA LYS A 209 7.11 -3.15 0.68
C LYS A 209 7.43 -4.54 1.22
N ILE A 210 6.48 -5.09 1.95
CA ILE A 210 6.56 -6.44 2.51
C ILE A 210 5.37 -7.24 2.00
N THR A 211 5.63 -8.37 1.35
CA THR A 211 4.59 -9.23 0.77
C THR A 211 4.68 -10.62 1.39
N SER A 212 3.58 -11.14 1.94
CA SER A 212 3.52 -12.55 2.32
C SER A 212 3.24 -13.43 1.10
N LYS A 213 3.62 -14.70 1.20
CA LYS A 213 3.28 -15.73 0.21
C LYS A 213 2.13 -16.58 0.73
N GLU A 214 1.44 -17.28 -0.17
CA GLU A 214 0.46 -18.28 0.25
C GLU A 214 1.13 -19.28 1.18
N ILE A 215 0.52 -19.47 2.36
CA ILE A 215 0.88 -20.56 3.24
C ILE A 215 0.24 -21.79 2.63
N SER A 216 1.01 -22.56 1.87
CA SER A 216 0.60 -23.88 1.41
C SER A 216 0.34 -24.76 2.64
N CYS A 217 -0.93 -25.09 2.87
CA CYS A 217 -1.36 -26.08 3.87
C CYS A 217 -0.88 -27.48 3.51
#